data_AF-A0A0P9X5I1-F1
#
_entry.id   AF-A0A0P9X5I1-F1
#
_cell.length_a   1.000
_cell.length_b   1.000
_cell.length_c   1.000
_cell.angle_alpha   90.00
_cell.angle_beta   90.00
_cell.angle_gamma   90.00
#
_symmetry.space_group_name_H-M   'P 1'
#
loop_
_entity.id
_entity.type
_entity.pdbx_description
1 polymer ?
#
loop_
_entity_poly.entity_id
_entity_poly.type
_entity_poly.pdbx_seq_one_letter_code
_entity_poly.pdbx_strand_id
1 'polypeptide(L)'
;MEIGLREWLIVIGIIVIAGILFDGWRRMRGSKGKLKFRLDRSFSNLPDEEETTSAELLGPPRVLDTHKEPQLDEHDLPSMSTSPREGKRGNSEKRSDKKRKDEPQQGDLNLDLDGPSLFTARDDDFPDDKPAQRITEDKDLPPVEEVLVISVISRSEGGFKGPALLQNILESGLRFGEMDIFHRHESMAGNGEVLFSMANAVKPGVFDLDDIDHFSTRAVSFFLGLPGPRHPKQAFDVMVAAARKLAHELDGELKDDQRSVMTAQTIEHYRQRIVEFERRALTQRRG
;
A
#
# COMPACT_ATOMS: atom_id res chain seq x y z
N MET A 1 -6.25 -21.72 63.82
CA MET A 1 -7.32 -21.08 63.03
C MET A 1 -7.65 -22.06 61.93
N GLU A 2 -8.76 -22.77 62.05
CA GLU A 2 -9.20 -23.67 60.99
C GLU A 2 -9.76 -22.81 59.85
N ILE A 3 -9.14 -22.91 58.68
CA ILE A 3 -9.57 -22.17 57.50
C ILE A 3 -10.91 -22.79 57.07
N GLY A 4 -11.99 -22.02 57.23
CA GLY A 4 -13.32 -22.46 56.85
C GLY A 4 -13.41 -22.71 55.34
N LEU A 5 -14.41 -23.51 54.94
CA LEU A 5 -14.69 -23.79 53.53
C LEU A 5 -14.93 -22.50 52.71
N ARG A 6 -15.42 -21.43 53.36
CA ARG A 6 -15.63 -20.12 52.75
C ARG A 6 -14.31 -19.43 52.41
N GLU A 7 -13.35 -19.40 53.34
CA GLU A 7 -12.01 -18.87 53.08
C GLU A 7 -11.30 -19.65 51.96
N TRP A 8 -11.47 -20.96 51.90
CA TRP A 8 -10.92 -21.78 50.79
C TRP A 8 -11.52 -21.41 49.43
N LEU A 9 -12.84 -21.17 49.36
CA LEU A 9 -13.49 -20.75 48.11
C LEU A 9 -13.03 -19.36 47.65
N ILE A 10 -12.78 -18.43 48.59
CA ILE A 10 -12.26 -17.10 48.27
C ILE A 10 -10.83 -17.21 47.72
N VAL A 11 -9.99 -18.03 48.34
CA VAL A 11 -8.60 -18.24 47.90
C VAL A 11 -8.55 -18.86 46.49
N ILE A 12 -9.38 -19.87 46.21
CA ILE A 12 -9.47 -20.48 44.88
C ILE A 12 -9.97 -19.45 43.85
N GLY A 13 -10.97 -18.64 44.19
CA GLY A 13 -11.47 -17.58 43.30
C GLY A 13 -10.40 -16.56 42.90
N ILE A 14 -9.59 -16.12 43.87
CA ILE A 14 -8.47 -15.20 43.61
C ILE A 14 -7.42 -15.85 42.70
N ILE A 15 -7.12 -17.14 42.91
CA ILE A 15 -6.16 -17.87 42.08
C ILE A 15 -6.64 -17.98 40.64
N VAL A 16 -7.94 -18.24 40.41
CA VAL A 16 -8.51 -18.32 39.06
C VAL A 16 -8.45 -16.96 38.34
N ILE A 17 -8.85 -15.88 39.02
CA ILE A 17 -8.81 -14.52 38.45
C ILE A 17 -7.36 -14.13 38.14
N ALA A 18 -6.42 -14.41 39.05
CA ALA A 18 -5.00 -14.17 38.83
C ALA A 18 -4.45 -14.98 37.65
N GLY A 19 -4.91 -16.23 37.47
CA GLY A 19 -4.54 -17.08 36.33
C GLY A 19 -5.01 -16.50 34.99
N ILE A 20 -6.24 -16.01 34.92
CA ILE A 20 -6.79 -15.38 33.70
C ILE A 20 -6.05 -14.08 33.37
N LEU A 21 -5.80 -13.23 34.38
CA LEU A 21 -5.03 -12.00 34.21
C LEU A 21 -3.58 -12.30 33.79
N PHE A 22 -2.97 -13.32 34.37
CA PHE A 22 -1.61 -13.74 34.02
C PHE A 22 -1.54 -14.31 32.61
N ASP A 23 -2.52 -15.10 32.16
CA ASP A 23 -2.54 -15.62 30.80
C ASP A 23 -2.83 -14.52 29.77
N GLY A 24 -3.74 -13.59 30.08
CA GLY A 24 -3.97 -12.39 29.26
C GLY A 24 -2.71 -11.51 29.14
N TRP A 25 -2.00 -11.29 30.25
CA TRP A 25 -0.75 -10.56 30.26
C TRP A 25 0.39 -11.31 29.55
N ARG A 26 0.50 -12.62 29.74
CA ARG A 26 1.48 -13.49 29.07
C ARG A 26 1.27 -13.49 27.56
N ARG A 27 0.02 -13.56 27.10
CA ARG A 27 -0.34 -13.48 25.67
C ARG A 27 0.06 -12.15 25.05
N MET A 28 -0.20 -11.04 25.73
CA MET A 28 0.17 -9.71 25.23
C MET A 28 1.69 -9.46 25.26
N ARG A 29 2.42 -10.12 26.16
CA ARG A 29 3.88 -9.95 26.27
C ARG A 29 4.68 -10.82 25.28
N GLY A 30 4.03 -11.76 24.61
CA GLY A 30 4.63 -12.66 23.60
C GLY A 30 4.96 -12.01 22.26
N SER A 31 4.41 -10.83 21.93
CA SER A 31 4.73 -10.10 20.70
C SER A 31 5.59 -8.85 20.99
N LYS A 32 6.84 -9.08 21.39
CA LYS A 32 7.89 -8.07 21.27
C LYS A 32 9.01 -8.62 20.40
N GLY A 33 8.73 -8.66 19.10
CA GLY A 33 9.76 -8.71 18.08
C GLY A 33 10.69 -7.50 18.27
N LYS A 34 11.83 -7.71 18.92
CA LYS A 34 12.93 -6.74 18.98
C LYS A 34 13.51 -6.59 17.58
N LEU A 35 12.92 -5.75 16.74
CA LEU A 35 13.66 -5.15 15.63
C LEU A 35 14.72 -4.22 16.25
N LYS A 36 15.93 -4.77 16.42
CA LYS A 36 17.11 -4.00 16.78
C LYS A 36 17.44 -3.06 15.63
N PHE A 37 16.89 -1.86 15.67
CA PHE A 37 17.37 -0.75 14.85
C PHE A 37 18.81 -0.45 15.29
N ARG A 38 19.80 -0.89 14.52
CA ARG A 38 21.15 -0.34 14.63
C ARG A 38 21.13 1.02 13.97
N LEU A 39 20.74 2.03 14.74
CA LEU A 39 21.10 3.40 14.43
C LEU A 39 22.58 3.51 14.80
N ASP A 40 23.44 3.52 13.79
CA ASP A 40 24.87 3.76 13.98
C ASP A 40 25.03 5.14 14.66
N ARG A 41 25.73 5.11 15.80
CA ARG A 41 25.97 6.25 16.69
C ARG A 41 27.15 7.03 16.14
N SER A 42 27.01 7.56 14.94
CA SER A 42 27.99 8.43 14.31
C SER A 42 27.41 9.83 14.10
N PHE A 43 26.93 10.47 15.17
CA PHE A 43 26.62 11.91 15.19
C PHE A 43 26.80 12.55 16.58
N SER A 44 27.41 11.87 17.56
CA SER A 44 27.48 12.37 18.94
C SER A 44 28.87 12.82 19.40
N ASN A 45 29.86 12.92 18.51
CA ASN A 45 31.16 13.48 18.85
C ASN A 45 31.60 14.47 17.77
N LEU A 46 31.09 15.70 17.88
CA LEU A 46 31.80 16.88 17.40
C LEU A 46 31.98 17.79 18.62
N PRO A 47 33.21 18.18 18.99
CA PRO A 47 33.42 19.20 20.00
C PRO A 47 32.95 20.56 19.45
N ASP A 48 32.30 21.34 20.31
CA ASP A 48 31.97 22.74 20.08
C ASP A 48 33.28 23.52 19.85
N GLU A 49 33.51 23.96 18.63
CA GLU A 49 34.56 24.93 18.29
C GLU A 49 33.95 26.02 17.40
N GLU A 50 34.44 27.23 17.64
CA GLU A 50 33.74 28.51 17.55
C GLU A 50 33.56 29.07 16.12
N GLU A 51 32.76 30.13 16.07
CA GLU A 51 32.75 31.14 15.02
C GLU A 51 34.17 31.48 14.53
N THR A 52 34.39 31.49 13.21
CA THR A 52 34.69 32.73 12.46
C THR A 52 35.02 32.43 10.99
N THR A 53 34.37 33.20 10.12
CA THR A 53 34.86 33.69 8.81
C THR A 53 35.41 32.66 7.81
N SER A 54 34.59 32.26 6.84
CA SER A 54 35.07 31.77 5.53
C SER A 54 33.96 31.91 4.47
N ALA A 55 33.48 33.15 4.29
CA ALA A 55 32.61 33.54 3.19
C ALA A 55 33.46 33.96 1.97
N GLU A 56 34.18 33.03 1.33
CA GLU A 56 34.88 33.28 0.05
C GLU A 56 35.17 31.99 -0.73
N LEU A 57 34.17 31.16 -1.05
CA LEU A 57 34.42 30.00 -1.94
C LEU A 57 33.23 29.53 -2.79
N LEU A 58 32.29 30.42 -3.10
CA LEU A 58 31.31 30.19 -4.16
C LEU A 58 31.33 31.40 -5.10
N GLY A 59 31.93 31.20 -6.28
CA GLY A 59 32.06 32.24 -7.31
C GLY A 59 30.71 32.76 -7.84
N PRO A 60 30.72 33.88 -8.56
CA PRO A 60 29.49 34.53 -9.01
C PRO A 60 28.67 33.63 -9.96
N PRO A 61 27.34 33.63 -9.85
CA PRO A 61 26.45 32.81 -10.67
C PRO A 61 26.55 33.20 -12.14
N ARG A 62 26.78 32.23 -13.02
CA ARG A 62 26.68 32.45 -14.48
C ARG A 62 25.22 32.47 -14.90
N VAL A 63 24.80 33.59 -15.47
CA VAL A 63 23.49 33.79 -16.10
C VAL A 63 23.49 33.08 -17.45
N LEU A 64 22.54 32.16 -17.66
CA LEU A 64 22.28 31.52 -18.95
C LEU A 64 21.32 32.41 -19.75
N ASP A 65 21.77 32.90 -20.90
CA ASP A 65 20.94 33.61 -21.88
C ASP A 65 19.81 32.70 -22.39
N THR A 66 18.59 32.96 -21.92
CA THR A 66 17.35 32.47 -22.54
C THR A 66 17.05 33.37 -23.72
N HIS A 67 17.51 32.99 -24.92
CA HIS A 67 16.88 33.34 -26.20
C HIS A 67 17.46 32.44 -27.30
N LYS A 68 16.87 31.24 -27.45
CA LYS A 68 16.89 30.50 -28.71
C LYS A 68 15.71 29.53 -28.72
N GLU A 69 14.57 29.98 -29.25
CA GLU A 69 13.48 29.08 -29.58
C GLU A 69 13.96 28.13 -30.69
N PRO A 70 13.82 26.80 -30.55
CA PRO A 70 14.07 25.88 -31.64
C PRO A 70 12.93 26.03 -32.65
N GLN A 71 13.25 26.52 -33.85
CA GLN A 71 12.33 26.46 -34.99
C GLN A 71 12.13 24.99 -35.37
N LEU A 72 10.87 24.54 -35.31
CA LEU A 72 10.45 23.26 -35.83
C LEU A 72 10.25 23.43 -37.34
N ASP A 73 11.10 22.79 -38.13
CA ASP A 73 10.92 22.69 -39.59
C ASP A 73 9.74 21.75 -39.90
N GLU A 74 8.70 22.29 -40.53
CA GLU A 74 7.43 21.62 -40.85
C GLU A 74 7.54 20.61 -42.03
N HIS A 75 8.76 20.33 -42.51
CA HIS A 75 9.01 19.57 -43.74
C HIS A 75 9.35 18.08 -43.56
N ASP A 76 9.36 17.54 -42.33
CA ASP A 76 9.72 16.14 -42.06
C ASP A 76 8.56 15.30 -41.51
N LEU A 77 7.32 15.64 -41.89
CA LEU A 77 6.14 14.83 -41.58
C LEU A 77 5.85 13.82 -42.70
N PRO A 78 5.80 12.50 -42.42
CA PRO A 78 5.32 11.53 -43.39
C PRO A 78 3.83 11.72 -43.67
N SER A 79 3.52 12.03 -44.94
CA SER A 79 2.14 12.16 -45.46
C SER A 79 1.47 10.78 -45.55
N MET A 80 0.49 10.51 -44.69
CA MET A 80 -0.45 9.40 -44.90
C MET A 80 -1.65 9.88 -45.71
N SER A 81 -1.64 9.50 -46.98
CA SER A 81 -2.70 9.72 -47.95
C SER A 81 -3.96 8.92 -47.64
N THR A 82 -5.08 9.63 -47.45
CA THR A 82 -6.44 9.08 -47.59
C THR A 82 -6.93 9.29 -49.03
N SER A 83 -7.28 8.20 -49.73
CA SER A 83 -7.85 8.29 -51.08
C SER A 83 -9.27 8.91 -51.09
N PRO A 84 -9.58 9.80 -52.06
CA PRO A 84 -10.90 10.42 -52.20
C PRO A 84 -11.83 9.56 -53.07
N ARG A 85 -13.13 9.60 -52.80
CA ARG A 85 -14.16 9.11 -53.73
C ARG A 85 -15.17 10.21 -54.03
N GLU A 86 -15.11 10.67 -55.27
CA GLU A 86 -16.01 11.63 -55.92
C GLU A 86 -17.47 11.14 -55.97
N GLY A 87 -18.39 12.10 -55.92
CA GLY A 87 -19.84 11.88 -55.98
C GLY A 87 -20.45 11.93 -57.39
N LYS A 88 -21.76 11.66 -57.47
CA LYS A 88 -22.62 12.14 -58.56
C LYS A 88 -24.09 12.22 -58.14
N ARG A 89 -24.74 13.28 -58.62
CA ARG A 89 -26.10 13.75 -58.31
C ARG A 89 -27.18 13.08 -59.18
N GLY A 90 -28.39 12.93 -58.61
CA GLY A 90 -29.69 13.24 -59.22
C GLY A 90 -30.45 12.17 -60.03
N ASN A 91 -31.65 11.76 -59.59
CA ASN A 91 -32.97 12.09 -60.19
C ASN A 91 -34.13 11.32 -59.50
N SER A 92 -35.35 11.83 -59.67
CA SER A 92 -36.59 11.57 -58.93
C SER A 92 -37.52 10.45 -59.46
N GLU A 93 -38.44 10.04 -58.56
CA GLU A 93 -39.81 9.49 -58.74
C GLU A 93 -40.10 7.97 -58.91
N LYS A 94 -40.85 7.46 -57.91
CA LYS A 94 -42.07 6.60 -57.94
C LYS A 94 -42.01 5.15 -58.48
N ARG A 95 -42.15 4.14 -57.59
CA ARG A 95 -43.40 3.36 -57.30
C ARG A 95 -43.14 2.00 -56.58
N SER A 96 -44.08 1.68 -55.68
CA SER A 96 -44.61 0.38 -55.26
C SER A 96 -43.74 -0.68 -54.55
N ASP A 97 -44.15 -0.90 -53.29
CA ASP A 97 -44.41 -2.18 -52.61
C ASP A 97 -43.31 -3.23 -52.35
N LYS A 98 -43.27 -3.62 -51.06
CA LYS A 98 -43.10 -4.99 -50.53
C LYS A 98 -41.79 -5.28 -49.76
N LYS A 99 -41.95 -5.28 -48.43
CA LYS A 99 -41.51 -6.31 -47.47
C LYS A 99 -39.99 -6.48 -47.24
N ARG A 100 -39.51 -6.05 -46.06
CA ARG A 100 -38.80 -6.84 -45.02
C ARG A 100 -38.03 -5.86 -44.10
N LYS A 101 -38.37 -5.86 -42.80
CA LYS A 101 -37.53 -5.36 -41.72
C LYS A 101 -36.67 -6.54 -41.25
N ASP A 102 -35.35 -6.41 -41.29
CA ASP A 102 -34.42 -7.31 -40.61
C ASP A 102 -33.61 -6.46 -39.60
N GLU A 103 -34.01 -6.54 -38.33
CA GLU A 103 -33.15 -6.23 -37.18
C GLU A 103 -32.49 -7.56 -36.74
N PRO A 104 -31.17 -7.62 -36.50
CA PRO A 104 -30.58 -8.78 -35.86
C PRO A 104 -30.92 -8.80 -34.35
N GLN A 105 -31.48 -9.94 -33.94
CA GLN A 105 -32.06 -10.25 -32.63
C GLN A 105 -31.08 -10.15 -31.47
N GLN A 106 -31.55 -9.52 -30.41
CA GLN A 106 -31.01 -9.60 -29.05
C GLN A 106 -31.36 -10.99 -28.49
N GLY A 107 -30.37 -11.74 -28.02
CA GLY A 107 -30.57 -13.10 -27.51
C GLY A 107 -31.35 -13.10 -26.19
N ASP A 108 -32.48 -13.79 -26.18
CA ASP A 108 -33.23 -14.21 -25.01
C ASP A 108 -32.40 -15.20 -24.17
N LEU A 109 -32.09 -14.84 -22.93
CA LEU A 109 -31.69 -15.77 -21.88
C LEU A 109 -32.91 -15.98 -20.98
N ASN A 110 -33.68 -17.03 -21.27
CA ASN A 110 -34.79 -17.49 -20.47
C ASN A 110 -34.25 -18.08 -19.15
N LEU A 111 -34.48 -17.42 -18.02
CA LEU A 111 -34.28 -17.99 -16.69
C LEU A 111 -35.65 -18.34 -16.12
N ASP A 112 -36.10 -19.56 -16.45
CA ASP A 112 -37.27 -20.18 -15.85
C ASP A 112 -37.02 -20.44 -14.36
N LEU A 113 -37.63 -19.61 -13.53
CA LEU A 113 -37.91 -19.86 -12.12
C LEU A 113 -39.17 -20.71 -12.04
N ASP A 114 -39.04 -21.98 -11.66
CA ASP A 114 -40.06 -22.67 -10.86
C ASP A 114 -39.47 -23.91 -10.16
N GLY A 115 -39.78 -24.03 -8.86
CA GLY A 115 -39.20 -25.02 -7.95
C GLY A 115 -39.83 -26.41 -8.01
N PRO A 116 -39.34 -27.32 -7.15
CA PRO A 116 -40.28 -28.08 -6.36
C PRO A 116 -39.91 -28.13 -4.87
N SER A 117 -40.94 -27.87 -4.07
CA SER A 117 -41.05 -28.15 -2.64
C SER A 117 -40.91 -29.66 -2.39
N LEU A 118 -39.97 -30.05 -1.55
CA LEU A 118 -39.96 -31.36 -0.91
C LEU A 118 -39.55 -31.18 0.56
N PHE A 119 -40.54 -30.77 1.35
CA PHE A 119 -40.53 -31.02 2.78
C PHE A 119 -40.80 -32.52 2.99
N THR A 120 -39.79 -33.25 3.45
CA THR A 120 -40.00 -34.38 4.35
C THR A 120 -38.93 -34.32 5.42
N ALA A 121 -39.39 -34.09 6.65
CA ALA A 121 -38.64 -34.14 7.88
C ALA A 121 -37.84 -35.46 8.02
N ARG A 122 -36.64 -35.37 8.59
CA ARG A 122 -36.17 -36.22 9.69
C ARG A 122 -34.79 -35.80 10.21
N ASP A 123 -34.81 -35.53 11.51
CA ASP A 123 -33.87 -35.88 12.56
C ASP A 123 -32.50 -35.21 12.63
N ASP A 124 -32.38 -34.45 13.73
CA ASP A 124 -31.18 -33.95 14.40
C ASP A 124 -30.02 -34.95 14.38
N ASP A 125 -28.89 -34.53 13.82
CA ASP A 125 -27.57 -34.82 14.38
C ASP A 125 -26.57 -33.78 13.86
N PHE A 126 -26.32 -32.73 14.65
CA PHE A 126 -25.23 -31.77 14.40
C PHE A 126 -23.95 -32.31 15.05
N PRO A 127 -22.94 -32.81 14.30
CA PRO A 127 -21.64 -33.04 14.88
C PRO A 127 -20.89 -31.71 14.96
N ASP A 128 -20.88 -31.18 16.18
CA ASP A 128 -19.80 -30.42 16.84
C ASP A 128 -18.91 -29.55 15.94
N ASP A 129 -19.18 -28.25 16.03
CA ASP A 129 -18.48 -27.12 15.43
C ASP A 129 -17.05 -27.04 16.02
N LYS A 130 -16.14 -27.84 15.46
CA LYS A 130 -14.70 -27.65 15.70
C LYS A 130 -14.25 -26.43 14.89
N PRO A 131 -13.75 -25.36 15.52
CA PRO A 131 -13.23 -24.22 14.79
C PRO A 131 -12.07 -24.71 13.95
N ALA A 132 -12.25 -24.65 12.63
CA ALA A 132 -11.17 -24.79 11.68
C ALA A 132 -10.10 -23.75 12.04
N GLN A 133 -9.05 -24.22 12.71
CA GLN A 133 -7.79 -23.52 12.81
C GLN A 133 -7.38 -23.20 11.38
N ARG A 134 -7.59 -21.94 10.97
CA ARG A 134 -6.76 -21.33 9.95
C ARG A 134 -5.37 -21.33 10.57
N ILE A 135 -4.62 -22.39 10.28
CA ILE A 135 -3.18 -22.40 10.39
C ILE A 135 -2.76 -21.24 9.49
N THR A 136 -2.49 -20.09 10.10
CA THR A 136 -1.59 -19.11 9.51
C THR A 136 -0.34 -19.90 9.22
N GLU A 137 -0.14 -20.23 7.95
CA GLU A 137 1.16 -20.60 7.45
C GLU A 137 2.07 -19.43 7.86
N ASP A 138 2.86 -19.63 8.92
CA ASP A 138 4.16 -19.00 9.04
C ASP A 138 4.91 -19.42 7.77
N LYS A 139 4.64 -18.71 6.68
CA LYS A 139 5.59 -18.61 5.58
C LYS A 139 6.82 -18.06 6.27
N ASP A 140 7.82 -18.92 6.45
CA ASP A 140 9.21 -18.55 6.63
C ASP A 140 9.59 -17.61 5.48
N LEU A 141 9.18 -16.35 5.60
CA LEU A 141 9.60 -15.28 4.70
C LEU A 141 11.12 -15.23 4.89
N PRO A 142 11.90 -15.32 3.81
CA PRO A 142 13.34 -15.21 3.92
C PRO A 142 13.68 -13.92 4.69
N PRO A 143 14.76 -13.90 5.48
CA PRO A 143 15.14 -12.70 6.21
C PRO A 143 15.20 -11.52 5.25
N VAL A 144 14.53 -10.42 5.60
CA VAL A 144 14.53 -9.20 4.79
C VAL A 144 15.96 -8.67 4.74
N GLU A 145 16.59 -8.79 3.58
CA GLU A 145 17.97 -8.38 3.31
C GLU A 145 18.07 -6.88 3.06
N GLU A 146 17.06 -6.30 2.40
CA GLU A 146 17.04 -4.89 2.02
C GLU A 146 15.63 -4.31 2.21
N VAL A 147 15.53 -3.08 2.73
CA VAL A 147 14.25 -2.37 2.90
C VAL A 147 14.30 -1.05 2.15
N LEU A 148 13.35 -0.85 1.26
CA LEU A 148 13.15 0.41 0.55
C LEU A 148 12.10 1.22 1.30
N VAL A 149 12.41 2.48 1.61
CA VAL A 149 11.54 3.35 2.40
C VAL A 149 11.20 4.61 1.60
N ILE A 150 9.92 4.98 1.60
CA ILE A 150 9.42 6.24 1.04
C ILE A 150 8.60 6.92 2.13
N SER A 151 8.88 8.18 2.43
CA SER A 151 8.14 8.93 3.45
C SER A 151 7.30 10.04 2.81
N VAL A 152 6.11 10.27 3.36
CA VAL A 152 5.25 11.39 2.99
C VAL A 152 5.12 12.28 4.22
N ILE A 153 5.52 13.54 4.11
CA ILE A 153 5.55 14.51 5.20
C ILE A 153 4.54 15.62 4.90
N SER A 154 3.68 15.97 5.84
CA SER A 154 2.71 17.05 5.64
C SER A 154 3.41 18.40 5.49
N ARG A 155 2.96 19.29 4.59
CA ARG A 155 3.44 20.68 4.57
C ARG A 155 2.79 21.53 5.67
N SER A 156 1.63 21.12 6.14
CA SER A 156 0.89 21.81 7.21
C SER A 156 1.46 21.51 8.59
N GLU A 157 1.55 22.54 9.43
CA GLU A 157 1.87 22.41 10.86
C GLU A 157 0.85 21.55 11.62
N GLY A 158 -0.39 21.47 11.11
CA GLY A 158 -1.46 20.65 11.68
C GLY A 158 -1.38 19.16 11.35
N GLY A 159 -0.42 18.73 10.52
CA GLY A 159 -0.25 17.36 10.07
C GLY A 159 -1.40 16.81 9.23
N PHE A 160 -1.35 15.53 8.91
CA PHE A 160 -2.44 14.79 8.29
C PHE A 160 -3.50 14.45 9.33
N LYS A 161 -4.75 14.82 9.05
CA LYS A 161 -5.91 14.43 9.87
C LYS A 161 -6.22 12.94 9.67
N GLY A 162 -6.47 12.22 10.76
CA GLY A 162 -6.72 10.78 10.77
C GLY A 162 -7.82 10.34 9.79
N PRO A 163 -9.01 10.97 9.77
CA PRO A 163 -10.08 10.52 8.87
C PRO A 163 -9.73 10.70 7.39
N ALA A 164 -9.16 11.84 7.02
CA ALA A 164 -8.72 12.12 5.65
C ALA A 164 -7.56 11.20 5.22
N LEU A 165 -6.64 10.92 6.13
CA LEU A 165 -5.54 9.99 5.93
C LEU A 165 -6.06 8.57 5.71
N LEU A 166 -6.93 8.09 6.60
CA LEU A 166 -7.54 6.74 6.51
C LEU A 166 -8.28 6.54 5.19
N GLN A 167 -9.09 7.51 4.78
CA GLN A 167 -9.82 7.45 3.51
C GLN A 167 -8.87 7.25 2.33
N ASN A 168 -7.82 8.08 2.23
CA ASN A 168 -6.84 7.99 1.14
C ASN A 168 -6.06 6.67 1.15
N ILE A 169 -5.74 6.14 2.32
CA ILE A 169 -5.07 4.84 2.51
C ILE A 169 -5.96 3.70 2.00
N LEU A 170 -7.24 3.68 2.40
CA LEU A 170 -8.19 2.64 2.01
C LEU A 170 -8.50 2.66 0.52
N GLU A 171 -8.65 3.86 -0.07
CA GLU A 171 -8.79 4.06 -1.51
C GLU A 171 -7.55 3.62 -2.28
N SER A 172 -6.38 3.79 -1.69
CA SER A 172 -5.12 3.26 -2.20
C SER A 172 -4.96 1.76 -1.95
N GLY A 173 -6.02 1.06 -1.52
CA GLY A 173 -6.08 -0.39 -1.36
C GLY A 173 -5.28 -0.96 -0.20
N LEU A 174 -4.77 -0.13 0.70
CA LEU A 174 -4.14 -0.62 1.92
C LEU A 174 -5.22 -1.04 2.92
N ARG A 175 -4.90 -2.03 3.75
CA ARG A 175 -5.77 -2.55 4.81
C ARG A 175 -5.02 -2.55 6.12
N PHE A 176 -5.72 -2.20 7.20
CA PHE A 176 -5.17 -2.32 8.53
C PHE A 176 -4.97 -3.80 8.86
N GLY A 177 -3.85 -4.15 9.48
CA GLY A 177 -3.51 -5.54 9.76
C GLY A 177 -2.52 -5.69 10.91
N GLU A 178 -1.56 -6.57 10.72
CA GLU A 178 -0.60 -6.93 11.76
C GLU A 178 0.22 -5.72 12.24
N MET A 179 0.67 -5.77 13.49
CA MET A 179 1.50 -4.72 14.10
C MET A 179 0.84 -3.32 14.15
N ASP A 180 -0.49 -3.25 14.04
CA ASP A 180 -1.27 -2.01 14.08
C ASP A 180 -0.84 -1.00 13.00
N ILE A 181 -0.49 -1.52 11.82
CA ILE A 181 -0.09 -0.74 10.65
C ILE A 181 -0.89 -1.17 9.41
N PHE A 182 -0.69 -0.46 8.31
CA PHE A 182 -1.38 -0.74 7.06
C PHE A 182 -0.53 -1.57 6.11
N HIS A 183 -1.16 -2.53 5.43
CA HIS A 183 -0.54 -3.40 4.46
C HIS A 183 -1.28 -3.34 3.14
N ARG A 184 -0.54 -3.22 2.03
CA ARG A 184 -1.07 -3.41 0.70
C ARG A 184 -0.94 -4.88 0.33
N HIS A 185 -2.03 -5.52 -0.04
CA HIS A 185 -2.01 -6.88 -0.57
C HIS A 185 -2.09 -6.87 -2.10
N GLU A 186 -1.81 -8.01 -2.73
CA GLU A 186 -1.95 -8.21 -4.18
C GLU A 186 -3.37 -7.86 -4.65
N SER A 187 -4.39 -8.28 -3.90
CA SER A 187 -5.79 -7.93 -4.15
C SER A 187 -6.24 -6.69 -3.37
N MET A 188 -7.08 -5.86 -4.00
CA MET A 188 -7.78 -4.74 -3.34
C MET A 188 -8.70 -5.20 -2.20
N ALA A 189 -9.10 -6.48 -2.17
CA ALA A 189 -9.88 -7.04 -1.08
C ALA A 189 -9.05 -7.29 0.19
N GLY A 190 -7.72 -7.16 0.14
CA GLY A 190 -6.83 -7.55 1.24
C GLY A 190 -6.41 -9.02 1.20
N ASN A 191 -6.61 -9.70 0.07
CA ASN A 191 -6.20 -11.09 -0.13
C ASN A 191 -4.85 -11.18 -0.86
N GLY A 192 -4.10 -12.24 -0.60
CA GLY A 192 -2.81 -12.51 -1.24
C GLY A 192 -1.64 -12.15 -0.33
N GLU A 193 -0.43 -12.08 -0.89
CA GLU A 193 0.75 -11.69 -0.14
C GLU A 193 0.82 -10.17 0.05
N VAL A 194 1.50 -9.74 1.11
CA VAL A 194 1.74 -8.32 1.38
C VAL A 194 2.77 -7.80 0.39
N LEU A 195 2.36 -6.82 -0.42
CA LEU A 195 3.22 -6.12 -1.36
C LEU A 195 4.19 -5.19 -0.64
N PHE A 196 3.65 -4.26 0.12
CA PHE A 196 4.37 -3.28 0.92
C PHE A 196 3.50 -2.86 2.09
N SER A 197 4.11 -2.22 3.08
CA SER A 197 3.41 -1.78 4.29
C SER A 197 3.63 -0.29 4.52
N MET A 198 2.79 0.30 5.36
CA MET A 198 2.82 1.71 5.70
C MET A 198 2.61 1.88 7.20
N ALA A 199 3.55 2.60 7.82
CA ALA A 199 3.57 2.90 9.24
C ALA A 199 3.54 4.41 9.48
N ASN A 200 3.18 4.78 10.71
CA ASN A 200 3.31 6.16 11.16
C ASN A 200 4.81 6.49 11.32
N ALA A 201 5.27 7.63 10.82
CA ALA A 201 6.67 8.04 10.98
C ALA A 201 6.96 8.63 12.38
N VAL A 202 5.90 8.91 13.15
CA VAL A 202 5.97 9.38 14.53
C VAL A 202 5.86 8.18 15.49
N LYS A 203 6.70 8.14 16.53
CA LYS A 203 6.65 7.11 17.57
C LYS A 203 5.27 7.16 18.26
N PRO A 204 4.60 6.03 18.49
CA PRO A 204 5.10 4.64 18.47
C PRO A 204 5.23 3.95 17.10
N GLY A 205 4.75 4.57 16.01
CA GLY A 205 4.81 4.01 14.66
C GLY A 205 3.54 3.27 14.22
N VAL A 206 2.54 3.17 15.10
CA VAL A 206 1.26 2.51 14.86
C VAL A 206 0.14 3.50 14.57
N PHE A 207 -0.98 2.97 14.08
CA PHE A 207 -2.23 3.71 13.89
C PHE A 207 -3.28 3.20 14.88
N ASP A 208 -3.82 4.11 15.68
CA ASP A 208 -4.95 3.82 16.55
C ASP A 208 -6.24 4.13 15.77
N LEU A 209 -7.00 3.08 15.44
CA LEU A 209 -8.26 3.22 14.72
C LEU A 209 -9.41 3.66 15.64
N ASP A 210 -9.29 3.43 16.94
CA ASP A 210 -10.35 3.75 17.90
C ASP A 210 -10.42 5.26 18.17
N ASP A 211 -9.29 5.97 18.09
CA ASP A 211 -9.20 7.44 18.21
C ASP A 211 -8.88 8.14 16.88
N ILE A 212 -9.29 7.56 15.74
CA ILE A 212 -8.93 8.08 14.43
C ILE A 212 -9.45 9.51 14.18
N ASP A 213 -10.56 9.90 14.81
CA ASP A 213 -11.18 11.22 14.64
C ASP A 213 -10.32 12.36 15.20
N HIS A 214 -9.62 12.12 16.32
CA HIS A 214 -8.69 13.09 16.91
C HIS A 214 -7.23 12.83 16.52
N PHE A 215 -6.96 11.69 15.87
CA PHE A 215 -5.62 11.34 15.41
C PHE A 215 -5.10 12.34 14.38
N SER A 216 -3.83 12.72 14.55
CA SER A 216 -3.09 13.43 13.52
C SER A 216 -1.64 12.99 13.51
N THR A 217 -1.03 12.96 12.32
CA THR A 217 0.38 12.63 12.17
C THR A 217 1.09 13.59 11.23
N ARG A 218 2.33 13.95 11.57
CA ARG A 218 3.18 14.81 10.73
C ARG A 218 3.65 14.08 9.46
N ALA A 219 3.83 12.77 9.54
CA ALA A 219 4.42 11.99 8.46
C ALA A 219 4.05 10.50 8.54
N VAL A 220 4.00 9.86 7.38
CA VAL A 220 3.83 8.41 7.23
C VAL A 220 4.96 7.86 6.36
N SER A 221 5.33 6.61 6.58
CA SER A 221 6.40 5.94 5.86
C SER A 221 5.93 4.62 5.27
N PHE A 222 6.12 4.48 3.97
CA PHE A 222 5.92 3.24 3.22
C PHE A 222 7.23 2.47 3.19
N PHE A 223 7.14 1.15 3.33
CA PHE A 223 8.30 0.27 3.29
C PHE A 223 8.00 -1.01 2.50
N LEU A 224 8.98 -1.37 1.67
CA LEU A 224 8.99 -2.57 0.83
C LEU A 224 10.22 -3.40 1.22
N GLY A 225 10.00 -4.59 1.79
CA GLY A 225 11.07 -5.53 2.13
C GLY A 225 11.47 -6.39 0.92
N LEU A 226 12.76 -6.67 0.78
CA LEU A 226 13.35 -7.59 -0.19
C LEU A 226 14.11 -8.71 0.55
N PRO A 227 14.01 -10.00 0.16
CA PRO A 227 13.28 -10.54 -0.98
C PRO A 227 11.77 -10.46 -0.75
N GLY A 228 11.11 -9.70 -1.60
CA GLY A 228 9.75 -9.24 -1.38
C GLY A 228 8.73 -10.13 -2.07
N PRO A 229 7.60 -9.55 -2.47
CA PRO A 229 6.56 -10.23 -3.25
C PRO A 229 7.13 -10.84 -4.53
N ARG A 230 6.35 -11.72 -5.17
CA ARG A 230 6.71 -12.34 -6.48
C ARG A 230 7.17 -11.33 -7.53
N HIS A 231 6.65 -10.10 -7.47
CA HIS A 231 6.97 -9.02 -8.41
C HIS A 231 7.37 -7.73 -7.68
N PRO A 232 8.61 -7.62 -7.17
CA PRO A 232 9.03 -6.48 -6.34
C PRO A 232 9.06 -5.16 -7.10
N LYS A 233 9.42 -5.18 -8.40
CA LYS A 233 9.36 -3.98 -9.26
C LYS A 233 7.93 -3.42 -9.39
N GLN A 234 6.95 -4.30 -9.58
CA GLN A 234 5.54 -3.90 -9.67
C GLN A 234 5.03 -3.41 -8.32
N ALA A 235 5.38 -4.10 -7.22
CA ALA A 235 5.05 -3.67 -5.86
C ALA A 235 5.58 -2.26 -5.57
N PHE A 236 6.81 -1.96 -6.01
CA PHE A 236 7.42 -0.64 -5.90
C PHE A 236 6.67 0.42 -6.71
N ASP A 237 6.32 0.14 -7.97
CA ASP A 237 5.57 1.09 -8.81
C ASP A 237 4.19 1.42 -8.18
N VAL A 238 3.51 0.42 -7.60
CA VAL A 238 2.25 0.62 -6.87
C VAL A 238 2.48 1.43 -5.58
N MET A 239 3.55 1.16 -4.84
CA MET A 239 3.92 1.91 -3.63
C MET A 239 4.17 3.39 -3.95
N VAL A 240 4.92 3.69 -5.02
CA VAL A 240 5.17 5.06 -5.47
C VAL A 240 3.88 5.74 -5.89
N ALA A 241 2.99 5.06 -6.61
CA ALA A 241 1.69 5.61 -7.01
C ALA A 241 0.82 5.96 -5.80
N ALA A 242 0.73 5.06 -4.81
CA ALA A 242 -0.01 5.29 -3.57
C ALA A 242 0.57 6.47 -2.77
N ALA A 243 1.90 6.52 -2.61
CA ALA A 243 2.56 7.61 -1.88
C ALA A 243 2.41 8.96 -2.57
N ARG A 244 2.49 9.00 -3.92
CA ARG A 244 2.23 10.22 -4.71
C ARG A 244 0.78 10.67 -4.60
N LYS A 245 -0.18 9.75 -4.68
CA LYS A 245 -1.61 10.07 -4.48
C LYS A 245 -1.81 10.70 -3.11
N LEU A 246 -1.30 10.06 -2.05
CA LEU A 246 -1.43 10.56 -0.69
C LEU A 246 -0.81 11.96 -0.52
N ALA A 247 0.38 12.17 -1.07
CA ALA A 247 1.06 13.46 -1.04
C ALA A 247 0.28 14.55 -1.81
N HIS A 248 -0.39 14.21 -2.90
CA HIS A 248 -1.22 15.15 -3.65
C HIS A 248 -2.50 15.52 -2.90
N GLU A 249 -3.23 14.53 -2.40
CA GLU A 249 -4.54 14.73 -1.76
C GLU A 249 -4.46 15.43 -0.40
N LEU A 250 -3.38 15.18 0.37
CA LEU A 250 -3.23 15.71 1.73
C LEU A 250 -2.20 16.85 1.84
N ASP A 251 -1.78 17.42 0.71
CA ASP A 251 -0.75 18.45 0.64
C ASP A 251 0.56 18.06 1.36
N GLY A 252 1.08 16.89 0.98
CA GLY A 252 2.31 16.30 1.48
C GLY A 252 3.50 16.44 0.52
N GLU A 253 4.70 16.36 1.07
CA GLU A 253 5.97 16.20 0.37
C GLU A 253 6.42 14.75 0.40
N LEU A 254 6.77 14.23 -0.77
CA LEU A 254 7.33 12.90 -0.93
C LEU A 254 8.85 12.96 -0.72
N LYS A 255 9.36 12.14 0.20
CA LYS A 255 10.77 12.05 0.55
C LYS A 255 11.28 10.61 0.46
N ASP A 256 12.57 10.45 0.21
CA ASP A 256 13.25 9.16 0.22
C ASP A 256 13.69 8.72 1.63
N ASP A 257 14.44 7.62 1.70
CA ASP A 257 15.04 7.07 2.92
C ASP A 257 15.97 8.06 3.64
N GLN A 258 16.65 8.92 2.89
CA GLN A 258 17.55 9.97 3.40
C GLN A 258 16.81 11.28 3.70
N ARG A 259 15.47 11.30 3.64
CA ARG A 259 14.63 12.51 3.79
C ARG A 259 14.92 13.59 2.75
N SER A 260 15.48 13.21 1.61
CA SER A 260 15.64 14.09 0.45
C SER A 260 14.38 14.07 -0.41
N VAL A 261 14.20 15.11 -1.23
CA VAL A 261 13.02 15.23 -2.11
C VAL A 261 12.99 14.09 -3.11
N MET A 262 11.84 13.42 -3.23
CA MET A 262 11.67 12.31 -4.16
C MET A 262 11.53 12.84 -5.61
N THR A 263 12.62 12.72 -6.38
CA THR A 263 12.64 13.09 -7.81
C THR A 263 12.38 11.88 -8.71
N ALA A 264 12.15 12.13 -10.00
CA ALA A 264 12.07 11.04 -10.99
C ALA A 264 13.37 10.22 -11.06
N GLN A 265 14.53 10.87 -10.88
CA GLN A 265 15.83 10.21 -10.83
C GLN A 265 15.94 9.29 -9.61
N THR A 266 15.50 9.75 -8.42
CA THR A 266 15.53 8.93 -7.21
C THR A 266 14.63 7.70 -7.37
N ILE A 267 13.45 7.84 -7.96
CA ILE A 267 12.55 6.70 -8.22
C ILE A 267 13.21 5.69 -9.15
N GLU A 268 13.87 6.15 -10.22
CA GLU A 268 14.55 5.25 -11.14
C GLU A 268 15.75 4.55 -10.50
N HIS A 269 16.50 5.26 -9.65
CA HIS A 269 17.57 4.67 -8.85
C HIS A 269 17.06 3.53 -7.96
N TYR A 270 15.89 3.71 -7.32
CA TYR A 270 15.26 2.65 -6.54
C TYR A 270 14.83 1.46 -7.40
N ARG A 271 14.30 1.69 -8.61
CA ARG A 271 14.00 0.60 -9.56
C ARG A 271 15.24 -0.19 -9.94
N GLN A 272 16.34 0.49 -10.20
CA GLN A 272 17.62 -0.16 -10.52
C GLN A 272 18.14 -1.02 -9.36
N ARG A 273 18.05 -0.52 -8.11
CA ARG A 273 18.40 -1.29 -6.91
C ARG A 273 17.61 -2.59 -6.80
N ILE A 274 16.30 -2.55 -7.07
CA ILE A 274 15.44 -3.76 -7.06
C ILE A 274 15.92 -4.76 -8.11
N VAL A 275 16.16 -4.32 -9.34
CA VAL A 275 16.62 -5.19 -10.44
C VAL A 275 17.99 -5.80 -10.12
N GLU A 276 18.90 -5.02 -9.52
CA GLU A 276 20.20 -5.50 -9.12
C GLU A 276 20.10 -6.53 -8.00
N PHE A 277 19.22 -6.30 -7.01
CA PHE A 277 18.91 -7.27 -5.96
C PHE A 277 18.39 -8.59 -6.54
N GLU A 278 17.42 -8.54 -7.47
CA GLU A 278 16.90 -9.73 -8.15
C GLU A 278 18.00 -10.50 -8.90
N ARG A 279 18.90 -9.78 -9.57
CA ARG A 279 20.04 -10.38 -10.28
C ARG A 279 21.03 -11.07 -9.32
N ARG A 280 21.34 -10.43 -8.19
CA ARG A 280 22.21 -11.01 -7.15
C ARG A 280 21.57 -12.26 -6.53
N ALA A 281 20.28 -12.19 -6.18
CA ALA A 281 19.52 -13.30 -5.62
C ALA A 281 19.45 -14.51 -6.58
N LEU A 282 19.26 -14.29 -7.89
CA LEU A 282 19.28 -15.36 -8.90
C LEU A 282 20.64 -16.03 -9.05
N THR A 283 21.73 -15.27 -8.87
CA THR A 283 23.10 -15.82 -8.94
C THR A 283 23.42 -16.64 -7.70
N GLN A 284 22.98 -16.18 -6.53
CA GLN A 284 23.24 -16.81 -5.23
C GLN A 284 22.40 -18.07 -4.99
N ARG A 285 21.22 -18.19 -5.62
CA ARG A 285 20.40 -19.43 -5.61
C ARG A 285 20.89 -20.51 -6.57
N ARG A 286 21.83 -20.19 -7.47
CA ARG A 286 22.35 -21.11 -8.50
C ARG A 286 23.71 -21.71 -8.17
N GLY A 287 24.38 -21.25 -7.11
CA GLY A 287 25.64 -21.80 -6.60
C GLY A 287 25.40 -22.60 -5.34
#